data_AF-A0AAE4A307-F1
#
_entry.id   AF-A0AAE4A307-F1
#
_cell.length_a   1.000
_cell.length_b   1.000
_cell.length_c   1.000
_cell.angle_alpha   90.00
_cell.angle_beta   90.00
_cell.angle_gamma   90.00
#
_symmetry.space_group_name_H-M   'P 1'
#
loop_
_entity.id
_entity.type
_entity.pdbx_description
1 polymer ?
#
loop_
_entity_poly.entity_id
_entity_poly.type
_entity_poly.pdbx_seq_one_letter_code
_entity_poly.pdbx_strand_id
1 'polypeptide(L)'
;MPTDDARFAMNQFSTLIVNADTKAALLTTALMLLVVQATARHRDITAVLPPDGPAEWAAALLLAAATGSAAVALTTLLLVIRPAIVGCEFSRYSWPTLARASLGRLDGYHADADRREAWVTAQTLARILDRKLRRIRVAFWWWLTAVATLIPGLVLAA
;
A
#
# COMPACT_ATOMS: atom_id res chain seq x y z
N MET A 1 -25.44 20.85 13.34
CA MET A 1 -25.89 19.66 14.11
C MET A 1 -24.65 18.99 14.71
N PRO A 2 -24.73 18.40 15.91
CA PRO A 2 -23.54 17.93 16.65
C PRO A 2 -22.80 16.72 16.03
N THR A 3 -23.27 16.17 14.91
CA THR A 3 -22.63 15.06 14.16
C THR A 3 -21.96 15.49 12.86
N ASP A 4 -22.07 16.77 12.47
CA ASP A 4 -21.57 17.26 11.19
C ASP A 4 -20.03 17.26 11.12
N ASP A 5 -19.38 17.45 12.28
CA ASP A 5 -17.94 17.38 12.48
C ASP A 5 -17.37 15.99 12.16
N ALA A 6 -17.97 14.94 12.73
CA ALA A 6 -17.55 13.56 12.52
C ALA A 6 -17.80 13.11 11.07
N ARG A 7 -18.94 13.49 10.48
CA ARG A 7 -19.24 13.20 9.06
C ARG A 7 -18.26 13.89 8.12
N PHE A 8 -17.91 15.15 8.40
CA PHE A 8 -16.88 15.86 7.65
C PHE A 8 -15.53 15.12 7.74
N ALA A 9 -15.09 14.73 8.94
CA ALA A 9 -13.85 13.98 9.13
C ALA A 9 -13.86 12.64 8.39
N MET A 10 -14.97 11.89 8.46
CA MET A 10 -15.13 10.64 7.71
C MET A 10 -14.97 10.83 6.20
N ASN A 11 -15.61 11.86 5.63
CA ASN A 11 -15.48 12.18 4.21
C ASN A 11 -14.04 12.54 3.84
N GLN A 12 -13.35 13.34 4.66
CA GLN A 12 -11.94 13.67 4.46
C GLN A 12 -11.06 12.42 4.48
N PHE A 13 -11.22 11.54 5.47
CA PHE A 13 -10.44 10.30 5.54
C PHE A 13 -10.76 9.35 4.39
N SER A 14 -12.01 9.25 3.95
CA SER A 14 -12.39 8.46 2.79
C SER A 14 -11.65 8.93 1.52
N THR A 15 -11.67 10.23 1.24
CA THR A 15 -10.94 10.83 0.11
C THR A 15 -9.43 10.58 0.21
N LEU A 16 -8.85 10.72 1.40
CA LEU A 16 -7.43 10.47 1.62
C LEU A 16 -7.06 8.99 1.45
N ILE A 17 -7.94 8.06 1.83
CA ILE A 17 -7.75 6.63 1.60
C ILE A 17 -7.74 6.33 0.10
N VAL A 18 -8.67 6.89 -0.68
CA VAL A 18 -8.67 6.73 -2.15
C VAL A 18 -7.38 7.27 -2.75
N ASN A 19 -6.91 8.44 -2.30
CA ASN A 19 -5.62 8.99 -2.76
C ASN A 19 -4.43 8.09 -2.39
N ALA A 20 -4.45 7.45 -1.23
CA ALA A 20 -3.43 6.48 -0.85
C ALA A 20 -3.46 5.23 -1.74
N ASP A 21 -4.65 4.75 -2.10
CA ASP A 21 -4.82 3.61 -3.02
C ASP A 21 -4.31 3.94 -4.43
N THR A 22 -4.59 5.14 -4.94
CA THR A 22 -4.02 5.62 -6.20
C THR A 22 -2.48 5.65 -6.16
N LYS A 23 -1.88 6.14 -5.07
CA LYS A 23 -0.42 6.15 -4.90
C LYS A 23 0.17 4.74 -4.87
N ALA A 24 -0.50 3.80 -4.21
CA ALA A 24 -0.07 2.41 -4.19
C ALA A 24 -0.16 1.76 -5.58
N ALA A 25 -1.23 2.04 -6.34
CA ALA A 25 -1.37 1.60 -7.72
C ALA A 25 -0.27 2.16 -8.63
N LEU A 26 0.02 3.46 -8.55
CA LEU A 26 1.11 4.09 -9.30
C LEU A 26 2.47 3.46 -8.98
N LEU A 27 2.76 3.22 -7.70
CA LEU A 27 4.01 2.58 -7.29
C LEU A 27 4.10 1.12 -7.76
N THR A 28 2.97 0.41 -7.82
CA THR A 28 2.89 -0.94 -8.38
C THR A 28 3.21 -0.93 -9.88
N THR A 29 2.65 0.01 -10.63
CA THR A 29 2.98 0.21 -12.04
C THR A 29 4.47 0.53 -12.24
N ALA A 30 5.02 1.42 -11.41
CA ALA A 30 6.45 1.76 -11.46
C ALA A 30 7.35 0.55 -11.14
N LEU A 31 6.93 -0.33 -10.23
CA LEU A 31 7.65 -1.57 -9.94
C LEU A 31 7.61 -2.55 -11.13
N MET A 32 6.46 -2.66 -11.81
CA MET A 32 6.33 -3.50 -13.00
C MET A 32 7.24 -3.03 -14.15
N LEU A 33 7.50 -1.73 -14.28
CA LEU A 33 8.48 -1.22 -15.24
C LEU A 33 9.91 -1.73 -14.96
N LEU A 34 10.29 -1.90 -13.69
CA LEU A 34 11.59 -2.50 -13.34
C LEU A 34 11.68 -3.96 -13.75
N VAL A 35 10.58 -4.71 -13.58
CA VAL A 35 10.50 -6.10 -14.02
C VAL A 35 10.65 -6.19 -15.54
N VAL A 36 9.92 -5.36 -16.29
CA VAL A 36 10.02 -5.30 -17.76
C VAL A 36 11.47 -5.01 -18.17
N GLN A 37 12.12 -4.01 -17.57
CA GLN A 37 13.51 -3.69 -17.88
C GLN A 37 14.48 -4.84 -17.58
N ALA A 38 14.33 -5.51 -16.44
CA ALA A 38 15.15 -6.67 -16.11
C ALA A 38 14.95 -7.82 -17.10
N THR A 39 13.70 -8.10 -17.51
CA THR A 39 13.41 -9.15 -18.50
C THR A 39 13.95 -8.84 -19.89
N ALA A 40 13.94 -7.56 -20.29
CA ALA A 40 14.52 -7.13 -21.56
C ALA A 40 16.05 -7.40 -21.63
N ARG A 41 16.72 -7.36 -20.47
CA ARG A 41 18.17 -7.62 -20.34
C ARG A 41 18.50 -8.96 -19.69
N HIS A 42 17.61 -9.95 -19.80
CA HIS A 42 17.82 -11.26 -19.15
C HIS A 42 19.12 -11.94 -19.60
N ARG A 43 19.52 -11.77 -20.87
CA ARG A 43 20.76 -12.36 -21.41
C ARG A 43 22.00 -11.80 -20.71
N ASP A 44 22.08 -10.49 -20.59
CA ASP A 44 23.17 -9.78 -19.91
C ASP A 44 23.24 -10.22 -18.44
N ILE A 45 22.09 -10.31 -17.77
CA ILE A 45 22.00 -10.80 -16.38
C ILE A 45 22.51 -12.23 -16.25
N THR A 46 22.15 -13.12 -17.18
CA THR A 46 22.59 -14.53 -17.15
C THR A 46 24.05 -14.69 -17.54
N ALA A 47 24.61 -13.79 -18.35
CA ALA A 47 26.01 -13.87 -18.79
C ALA A 47 27.00 -13.64 -17.64
N VAL A 48 26.58 -12.91 -16.60
CA VAL A 48 27.36 -12.64 -15.38
C VAL A 48 27.32 -13.82 -14.39
N LEU A 49 26.57 -14.88 -14.70
CA LEU A 49 26.38 -16.03 -13.81
C LEU A 49 26.92 -17.31 -14.48
N PRO A 50 27.93 -18.00 -13.88
CA PRO A 50 28.60 -17.69 -12.62
C PRO A 50 29.59 -16.52 -12.74
N PRO A 51 29.79 -15.72 -11.67
CA PRO A 51 30.74 -14.62 -11.67
C PRO A 51 32.18 -15.12 -11.47
N ASP A 52 33.05 -14.79 -12.40
CA ASP A 52 34.48 -15.14 -12.45
C ASP A 52 35.39 -13.96 -12.05
N GLY A 53 34.90 -12.71 -12.17
CA GLY A 53 35.65 -11.49 -11.85
C GLY A 53 35.06 -10.63 -10.72
N PRO A 54 35.85 -9.69 -10.14
CA PRO A 54 35.35 -8.78 -9.10
C PRO A 54 34.22 -7.86 -9.60
N ALA A 55 34.25 -7.48 -10.89
CA ALA A 55 33.19 -6.69 -11.52
C ALA A 55 31.88 -7.49 -11.64
N GLU A 56 31.97 -8.76 -12.02
CA GLU A 56 30.82 -9.67 -12.13
C GLU A 56 30.21 -10.00 -10.77
N TRP A 57 31.05 -10.17 -9.73
CA TRP A 57 30.57 -10.25 -8.35
C TRP A 57 29.84 -8.99 -7.90
N ALA A 58 30.37 -7.80 -8.23
CA ALA A 58 29.70 -6.54 -7.92
C ALA A 58 28.35 -6.42 -8.65
N ALA A 59 28.30 -6.78 -9.94
CA ALA A 59 27.07 -6.82 -10.72
C ALA A 59 26.04 -7.79 -10.11
N ALA A 60 26.45 -9.02 -9.77
CA ALA A 60 25.59 -10.02 -9.15
C ALA A 60 25.02 -9.56 -7.81
N LEU A 61 25.83 -8.93 -6.95
CA LEU A 61 25.38 -8.38 -5.67
C LEU A 61 24.38 -7.22 -5.85
N LEU A 62 24.61 -6.33 -6.82
CA LEU A 62 23.70 -5.23 -7.13
C LEU A 62 22.37 -5.72 -7.70
N LEU A 63 22.40 -6.73 -8.57
CA LEU A 63 21.20 -7.37 -9.10
C LEU A 63 20.43 -8.11 -8.00
N ALA A 64 21.11 -8.85 -7.12
CA ALA A 64 20.50 -9.49 -5.96
C ALA A 64 19.85 -8.47 -5.00
N ALA A 65 20.54 -7.36 -4.72
CA ALA A 65 20.00 -6.27 -3.92
C ALA A 65 18.78 -5.61 -4.57
N ALA A 66 18.79 -5.45 -5.91
CA ALA A 66 17.66 -4.93 -6.66
C ALA A 66 16.44 -5.86 -6.55
N THR A 67 16.63 -7.16 -6.77
CA THR A 67 15.57 -8.16 -6.65
C THR A 67 15.00 -8.24 -5.24
N GLY A 68 15.87 -8.26 -4.22
CA GLY A 68 15.44 -8.27 -2.82
C GLY A 68 14.63 -7.03 -2.46
N SER A 69 15.11 -5.85 -2.84
CA SER A 69 14.42 -4.58 -2.61
C SER A 69 13.07 -4.50 -3.32
N ALA A 70 13.00 -4.95 -4.58
CA ALA A 70 11.76 -5.05 -5.34
C ALA A 70 10.75 -5.99 -4.68
N ALA A 71 11.19 -7.13 -4.16
CA ALA A 71 10.33 -8.07 -3.44
C ALA A 71 9.77 -7.47 -2.13
N VAL A 72 10.59 -6.74 -1.37
CA VAL A 72 10.12 -6.05 -0.15
C VAL A 72 9.13 -4.93 -0.51
N ALA A 73 9.37 -4.17 -1.57
CA ALA A 73 8.43 -3.17 -2.07
C ALA A 73 7.08 -3.80 -2.45
N LEU A 74 7.10 -4.89 -3.21
CA LEU A 74 5.90 -5.62 -3.65
C LEU A 74 5.10 -6.16 -2.46
N THR A 75 5.76 -6.89 -1.56
CA THR A 75 5.09 -7.46 -0.37
C THR A 75 4.48 -6.38 0.51
N THR A 76 5.17 -5.25 0.66
CA THR A 76 4.64 -4.09 1.41
C THR A 76 3.41 -3.48 0.71
N LEU A 77 3.41 -3.38 -0.62
CA LEU A 77 2.26 -2.92 -1.42
C LEU A 77 1.06 -3.86 -1.30
N LEU A 78 1.27 -5.17 -1.33
CA LEU A 78 0.20 -6.15 -1.11
C LEU A 78 -0.44 -5.99 0.28
N LEU A 79 0.36 -5.63 1.29
CA LEU A 79 -0.16 -5.31 2.62
C LEU A 79 -1.00 -4.01 2.64
N VAL A 80 -0.82 -3.06 1.72
CA VAL A 80 -1.70 -1.87 1.61
C VAL A 80 -3.13 -2.28 1.24
N ILE A 81 -3.26 -3.29 0.37
CA ILE A 81 -4.53 -3.79 -0.17
C ILE A 81 -5.26 -4.71 0.82
N ARG A 82 -4.53 -5.34 1.75
CA ARG A 82 -5.12 -6.30 2.71
C ARG A 82 -6.30 -5.66 3.47
N PRO A 83 -7.51 -6.23 3.38
CA PRO A 83 -8.68 -5.66 4.02
C PRO A 83 -8.48 -5.58 5.53
N ALA A 84 -8.60 -4.36 6.07
CA ALA A 84 -8.65 -4.14 7.50
C ALA A 84 -10.07 -4.51 7.97
N ILE A 85 -10.32 -5.80 8.24
CA ILE A 85 -11.55 -6.23 8.90
C ILE A 85 -11.50 -5.67 10.32
N VAL A 86 -12.18 -4.56 10.56
CA VAL A 86 -12.25 -3.93 11.87
C VAL A 86 -13.71 -3.58 12.14
N GLY A 87 -14.37 -4.44 12.91
CA GLY A 87 -15.72 -4.20 13.45
C GLY A 87 -16.65 -5.41 13.33
N CYS A 88 -16.79 -6.18 14.41
CA CYS A 88 -17.87 -7.17 14.56
C CYS A 88 -19.17 -6.53 15.09
N GLU A 89 -19.13 -5.25 15.46
CA GLU A 89 -20.28 -4.51 15.99
C GLU A 89 -21.01 -3.76 14.87
N PHE A 90 -22.32 -3.62 15.03
CA PHE A 90 -23.18 -2.89 14.09
C PHE A 90 -22.75 -1.43 13.99
N SER A 91 -22.57 -0.93 12.76
CA SER A 91 -22.42 0.51 12.50
C SER A 91 -23.36 1.00 11.39
N ARG A 92 -24.05 2.11 11.63
CA ARG A 92 -24.86 2.85 10.65
C ARG A 92 -24.02 3.51 9.56
N TYR A 93 -22.73 3.70 9.83
CA TYR A 93 -21.76 4.34 8.94
C TYR A 93 -20.91 3.35 8.12
N SER A 94 -21.15 2.05 8.27
CA SER A 94 -20.41 1.01 7.55
C SER A 94 -21.32 0.20 6.63
N TRP A 95 -20.89 0.00 5.39
CA TRP A 95 -21.69 -0.63 4.33
C TRP A 95 -22.17 -2.06 4.68
N PRO A 96 -21.33 -2.99 5.17
CA PRO A 96 -21.78 -4.36 5.43
C PRO A 96 -22.80 -4.46 6.57
N THR A 97 -22.72 -3.58 7.56
CA THR A 97 -23.64 -3.58 8.70
C THR A 97 -24.94 -2.85 8.39
N LEU A 98 -24.88 -1.76 7.62
CA LEU A 98 -26.06 -1.04 7.15
C LEU A 98 -26.90 -1.92 6.20
N ALA A 99 -26.26 -2.61 5.26
CA ALA A 99 -26.94 -3.48 4.30
C ALA A 99 -27.63 -4.70 4.96
N ARG A 100 -27.21 -5.08 6.17
CA ARG A 100 -27.77 -6.20 6.95
C ARG A 100 -28.71 -5.75 8.07
N ALA A 101 -28.94 -4.44 8.22
CA ALA A 101 -29.77 -3.88 9.28
C ALA A 101 -31.26 -4.01 8.95
N SER A 102 -32.11 -4.29 9.94
CA SER A 102 -33.55 -4.09 9.81
C SER A 102 -33.91 -2.60 9.98
N LEU A 103 -34.98 -2.14 9.33
CA LEU A 103 -35.44 -0.74 9.42
C LEU A 103 -35.69 -0.30 10.87
N GLY A 104 -36.24 -1.17 11.72
CA GLY A 104 -36.46 -0.86 13.15
C GLY A 104 -35.17 -0.63 13.95
N ARG A 105 -34.03 -1.19 13.51
CA ARG A 105 -32.71 -0.91 14.10
C ARG A 105 -32.14 0.43 13.64
N LEU A 106 -32.57 0.93 12.48
CA LEU A 106 -32.19 2.24 11.95
C LEU A 106 -33.01 3.37 12.58
N ASP A 107 -34.25 3.09 12.99
CA ASP A 107 -35.18 4.07 13.56
C ASP A 107 -34.90 4.46 15.03
N GLY A 108 -34.08 3.69 15.75
CA GLY A 108 -33.67 4.00 17.12
C GLY A 108 -32.71 5.19 17.18
N TYR A 109 -33.22 6.42 17.11
CA TYR A 109 -32.41 7.64 17.11
C TYR A 109 -32.00 8.06 18.54
N HIS A 110 -30.68 8.12 18.79
CA HIS A 110 -30.10 8.66 20.02
C HIS A 110 -28.88 9.53 19.67
N ALA A 111 -29.03 10.86 19.77
CA ALA A 111 -28.05 11.83 19.27
C ALA A 111 -26.62 11.62 19.82
N ASP A 112 -26.48 11.31 21.11
CA ASP A 112 -25.17 11.06 21.73
C ASP A 112 -24.54 9.74 21.28
N ALA A 113 -25.36 8.70 21.10
CA ALA A 113 -24.90 7.40 20.61
C ALA A 113 -24.44 7.50 19.15
N ASP A 114 -25.19 8.19 18.31
CA ASP A 114 -24.85 8.43 16.90
C ASP A 114 -23.54 9.22 16.77
N ARG A 115 -23.35 10.26 17.60
CA ARG A 115 -22.11 11.05 17.60
C ARG A 115 -20.90 10.20 18.01
N ARG A 116 -21.03 9.38 19.05
CA ARG A 116 -19.96 8.47 19.48
C ARG A 116 -19.61 7.47 18.38
N GLU A 117 -20.63 6.87 17.74
CA GLU A 117 -20.43 5.91 16.66
C GLU A 117 -19.74 6.54 15.43
N ALA A 118 -20.10 7.77 15.07
CA ALA A 118 -19.47 8.52 13.99
C ALA A 118 -17.97 8.77 14.27
N TRP A 119 -17.61 9.16 15.50
CA TRP A 119 -16.21 9.36 15.89
C TRP A 119 -15.40 8.06 15.95
N VAL A 120 -16.00 6.94 16.39
CA VAL A 120 -15.37 5.61 16.33
C VAL A 120 -15.07 5.23 14.87
N THR A 121 -16.01 5.50 13.97
CA THR A 121 -15.82 5.25 12.53
C THR A 121 -14.73 6.14 11.95
N ALA A 122 -14.76 7.45 12.24
CA ALA A 122 -13.72 8.40 11.81
C ALA A 122 -12.32 7.98 12.31
N GLN A 123 -12.19 7.58 13.59
CA GLN A 123 -10.94 7.08 14.15
C GLN A 123 -10.47 5.80 13.46
N THR A 124 -11.40 4.90 13.11
CA THR A 124 -11.08 3.66 12.40
C THR A 124 -10.54 3.97 11.00
N LEU A 125 -11.18 4.87 10.26
CA LEU A 125 -10.70 5.35 8.96
C LEU A 125 -9.32 6.02 9.07
N ALA A 126 -9.12 6.88 10.07
CA ALA A 126 -7.82 7.51 10.32
C ALA A 126 -6.71 6.48 10.57
N ARG A 127 -6.98 5.44 11.37
CA ARG A 127 -6.02 4.34 11.60
C ARG A 127 -5.73 3.53 10.33
N ILE A 128 -6.73 3.33 9.47
CA ILE A 128 -6.54 2.66 8.18
C ILE A 128 -5.64 3.51 7.28
N LEU A 129 -5.94 4.79 7.14
CA LEU A 129 -5.15 5.74 6.35
C LEU A 129 -3.69 5.77 6.81
N ASP A 130 -3.47 5.93 8.11
CA ASP A 130 -2.15 5.99 8.73
C ASP A 130 -1.32 4.71 8.48
N ARG A 131 -1.95 3.53 8.57
CA ARG A 131 -1.29 2.26 8.18
C ARG A 131 -0.96 2.21 6.69
N LYS A 132 -1.86 2.65 5.81
CA LYS A 132 -1.61 2.68 4.35
C LYS A 132 -0.44 3.60 4.01
N LEU A 133 -0.44 4.82 4.54
CA LEU A 133 0.62 5.81 4.29
C LEU A 133 2.00 5.34 4.79
N ARG A 134 2.08 4.71 5.98
CA ARG A 134 3.33 4.12 6.46
C ARG A 134 3.86 3.03 5.51
N ARG A 135 2.99 2.12 5.07
CA ARG A 135 3.35 1.05 4.14
C ARG A 135 3.78 1.61 2.78
N ILE A 136 3.07 2.60 2.24
CA ILE A 136 3.45 3.27 0.98
C ILE A 136 4.83 3.91 1.11
N ARG A 137 5.13 4.57 2.23
CA ARG A 137 6.45 5.17 2.47
C ARG A 137 7.57 4.12 2.49
N VAL A 138 7.35 3.00 3.17
CA VAL A 138 8.30 1.88 3.20
C VAL A 138 8.49 1.30 1.79
N ALA A 139 7.40 1.01 1.08
CA ALA A 139 7.46 0.49 -0.28
C ALA A 139 8.19 1.45 -1.23
N PHE A 140 7.98 2.75 -1.09
CA PHE A 140 8.64 3.77 -1.91
C PHE A 140 10.15 3.78 -1.70
N TRP A 141 10.62 3.69 -0.45
CA TRP A 141 12.05 3.60 -0.17
C TRP A 141 12.69 2.35 -0.74
N TRP A 142 12.05 1.19 -0.59
CA TRP A 142 12.55 -0.05 -1.19
C TRP A 142 12.52 -0.03 -2.72
N TRP A 143 11.51 0.61 -3.32
CA TRP A 143 11.49 0.84 -4.77
C TRP A 143 12.66 1.73 -5.21
N LEU A 144 12.96 2.82 -4.49
CA LEU A 144 14.12 3.66 -4.77
C LEU A 144 15.44 2.88 -4.67
N THR A 145 15.60 2.07 -3.63
CA THR A 145 16.78 1.20 -3.50
C THR A 145 16.88 0.23 -4.67
N ALA A 146 15.76 -0.39 -5.08
CA ALA A 146 15.73 -1.29 -6.23
C ALA A 146 16.18 -0.58 -7.52
N VAL A 147 15.71 0.65 -7.77
CA VAL A 147 16.16 1.46 -8.93
C VAL A 147 17.66 1.76 -8.84
N ALA A 148 18.12 2.21 -7.66
CA ALA A 148 19.49 2.63 -7.43
C ALA A 148 20.50 1.49 -7.57
N THR A 149 20.10 0.24 -7.31
CA THR A 149 20.97 -0.93 -7.49
C THR A 149 20.79 -1.62 -8.85
N LEU A 150 19.59 -1.57 -9.44
CA LEU A 150 19.32 -2.21 -10.74
C LEU A 150 20.13 -1.55 -11.87
N ILE A 151 20.13 -0.22 -11.96
CA ILE A 151 20.81 0.47 -13.06
C ILE A 151 22.32 0.19 -13.05
N PRO A 152 23.06 0.37 -11.94
CA PRO A 152 24.47 0.01 -11.90
C PRO A 152 24.72 -1.48 -12.11
N GLY A 153 23.86 -2.35 -11.58
CA GLY A 153 23.96 -3.80 -11.79
C GLY A 153 23.86 -4.18 -13.28
N LEU A 154 22.93 -3.56 -14.01
CA LEU A 154 22.78 -3.76 -15.46
C LEU A 154 23.92 -3.14 -16.27
N VAL A 155 24.53 -2.05 -15.80
CA VAL A 155 25.68 -1.41 -16.47
C VAL A 155 26.94 -2.25 -16.31
N LEU A 156 27.16 -2.85 -15.13
CA LEU A 156 28.30 -3.74 -14.90
C LEU A 156 28.14 -5.12 -15.57
N ALA A 157 26.91 -5.49 -15.91
CA ALA A 157 26.59 -6.76 -16.58
C ALA A 157 26.63 -6.69 -18.11
N ALA A 158 26.73 -5.49 -18.69
CA ALA A 158 26.77 -5.25 -20.13
C ALA A 158 28.21 -5.16 -20.64
#